data_AF-A0A2V8QQQ0-F1
#
_entry.id   AF-A0A2V8QQQ0-F1
#
_cell.length_a   1.000
_cell.length_b   1.000
_cell.length_c   1.000
_cell.angle_alpha   90.00
_cell.angle_beta   90.00
_cell.angle_gamma   90.00
#
_symmetry.space_group_name_H-M   'P 1'
#
loop_
_entity.id
_entity.type
_entity.pdbx_description
1 polymer ?
#
loop_
_entity_poly.entity_id
_entity_poly.type
_entity_poly.pdbx_seq_one_letter_code
_entity_poly.pdbx_strand_id
1 'polypeptide(L)'
;MSLKLDNVYELPDGHELVARKAECGGYALHDPMRGVAAAPTYLIAASGRLLSWSHKTSWTQEDLRDTGRLLLPEIERLVLL
;
A
#
# COMPACT_ATOMS: atom_id res chain seq x y z
N MET A 1 2.27 13.00 6.96
CA MET A 1 3.44 12.33 6.33
C MET A 1 3.10 11.99 4.88
N SER A 2 3.98 12.20 3.91
CA SER A 2 3.72 11.82 2.49
C SER A 2 4.25 10.42 2.21
N LEU A 3 3.44 9.56 1.59
CA LEU A 3 3.89 8.22 1.19
C LEU A 3 4.88 8.30 0.03
N LYS A 4 5.81 7.33 -0.02
CA LYS A 4 6.78 7.15 -1.08
C LYS A 4 6.30 6.02 -1.99
N LEU A 5 6.40 6.23 -3.29
CA LEU A 5 6.07 5.21 -4.28
C LEU A 5 6.94 3.96 -4.05
N ASP A 6 6.30 2.79 -4.15
CA ASP A 6 6.91 1.46 -4.07
C ASP A 6 7.49 1.09 -2.69
N ASN A 7 7.28 1.95 -1.71
CA ASN A 7 7.72 1.70 -0.35
C ASN A 7 6.72 0.82 0.40
N VAL A 8 7.25 -0.04 1.28
CA VAL A 8 6.46 -0.95 2.12
C VAL A 8 6.14 -0.26 3.44
N TYR A 9 4.86 -0.29 3.80
CA TYR A 9 4.30 0.27 5.01
C TYR A 9 3.62 -0.83 5.83
N GLU A 10 3.80 -0.78 7.14
CA GLU A 10 3.17 -1.69 8.10
C GLU A 10 1.94 -1.00 8.73
N LEU A 11 0.82 -1.71 8.78
CA LEU A 11 -0.40 -1.32 9.48
C LEU A 11 -0.28 -1.62 10.99
N PRO A 12 -1.14 -1.04 11.85
CA PRO A 12 -1.12 -1.30 13.29
C PRO A 12 -1.33 -2.76 13.70
N ASP A 13 -1.92 -3.58 12.83
CA ASP A 13 -2.10 -5.01 13.03
C ASP A 13 -0.88 -5.85 12.59
N GLY A 14 0.18 -5.21 12.10
CA GLY A 14 1.40 -5.85 11.60
C GLY A 14 1.34 -6.24 10.12
N HIS A 15 0.25 -5.92 9.40
CA HIS A 15 0.15 -6.28 7.99
C HIS A 15 0.93 -5.31 7.09
N GLU A 16 1.67 -5.85 6.14
CA GLU A 16 2.55 -5.06 5.26
C GLU A 16 1.93 -4.83 3.89
N LEU A 17 2.02 -3.59 3.41
CA LEU A 17 1.38 -3.14 2.17
C LEU A 17 2.31 -2.22 1.40
N VAL A 18 2.18 -2.22 0.08
CA VAL A 18 2.99 -1.40 -0.82
C VAL A 18 2.21 -0.20 -1.30
N ALA A 19 2.80 0.99 -1.16
CA ALA A 19 2.22 2.22 -1.69
C ALA A 19 2.43 2.31 -3.21
N ARG A 20 1.33 2.44 -3.95
CA ARG A 20 1.31 2.67 -5.41
C ARG A 20 0.49 3.92 -5.72
N LYS A 21 0.74 4.53 -6.87
CA LYS A 21 0.00 5.71 -7.32
C LYS A 21 -1.40 5.30 -7.79
N ALA A 22 -2.43 5.98 -7.31
CA ALA A 22 -3.80 5.81 -7.78
C ALA A 22 -4.08 6.77 -8.96
N GLU A 23 -5.01 6.41 -9.85
CA GLU A 23 -5.40 7.23 -11.02
C GLU A 23 -5.89 8.64 -10.63
N CYS A 24 -6.48 8.79 -9.44
CA CYS A 24 -6.96 10.06 -8.91
C CYS A 24 -5.87 10.98 -8.31
N GLY A 25 -4.59 10.66 -8.48
CA GLY A 25 -3.46 11.47 -8.01
C GLY A 25 -3.06 11.24 -6.54
N GLY A 26 -3.74 10.33 -5.84
CA GLY A 26 -3.38 9.88 -4.49
C GLY A 26 -2.52 8.60 -4.47
N TYR A 27 -2.45 7.97 -3.29
CA TYR A 27 -1.83 6.66 -3.10
C TYR A 27 -2.87 5.59 -2.77
N ALA A 28 -2.61 4.39 -3.26
CA ALA A 28 -3.31 3.17 -2.89
C ALA A 28 -2.32 2.17 -2.28
N LEU A 29 -2.80 1.32 -1.37
CA LEU A 29 -2.02 0.30 -0.71
C LEU A 29 -2.39 -1.07 -1.25
N HIS A 30 -1.40 -1.81 -1.73
CA HIS A 30 -1.57 -3.13 -2.34
C HIS A 30 -0.88 -4.19 -1.48
N ASP A 31 -1.54 -5.33 -1.34
CA ASP A 31 -0.93 -6.53 -0.76
C ASP A 31 0.13 -7.09 -1.73
N PRO A 32 1.42 -7.15 -1.33
CA PRO A 32 2.48 -7.65 -2.19
C PRO A 32 2.30 -9.12 -2.59
N MET A 33 1.58 -9.91 -1.80
CA MET A 33 1.36 -11.34 -2.04
C MET A 33 0.25 -11.60 -3.06
N ARG A 34 -0.65 -10.63 -3.29
CA ARG A 34 -1.80 -10.76 -4.21
C ARG A 34 -1.50 -10.29 -5.64
N GLY A 35 -0.32 -9.69 -5.87
CA GLY A 35 0.13 -9.22 -7.17
C GLY A 35 -0.42 -7.86 -7.59
N VAL A 36 0.32 -7.14 -8.44
CA VAL A 36 0.07 -5.72 -8.81
C VAL A 36 -1.23 -5.52 -9.61
N ALA A 37 -1.73 -6.55 -10.30
CA ALA A 37 -3.00 -6.50 -11.03
C ALA A 37 -4.24 -6.61 -10.12
N ALA A 38 -4.07 -6.90 -8.83
CA ALA A 38 -5.18 -6.98 -7.89
C ALA A 38 -5.65 -5.58 -7.46
N ALA A 39 -6.96 -5.46 -7.25
CA ALA A 39 -7.57 -4.26 -6.70
C ALA A 39 -6.85 -3.81 -5.40
N PRO A 40 -6.72 -2.50 -5.16
CA PRO A 40 -6.06 -2.01 -3.98
C PRO A 40 -6.74 -2.53 -2.72
N THR A 41 -5.93 -2.98 -1.76
CA THR A 41 -6.45 -3.44 -0.47
C THR A 41 -6.98 -2.27 0.33
N TYR A 42 -6.28 -1.13 0.26
CA TYR A 42 -6.76 0.12 0.84
C TYR A 42 -6.59 1.29 -0.15
N LEU A 43 -7.60 2.15 -0.22
CA LEU A 43 -7.51 3.48 -0.80
C LEU A 43 -7.32 4.52 0.30
N ILE A 44 -6.53 5.55 0.03
CA ILE A 44 -6.39 6.67 0.95
C ILE A 44 -7.32 7.79 0.49
N ALA A 45 -8.33 8.07 1.30
CA ALA A 45 -9.24 9.19 1.05
C ALA A 45 -8.50 10.53 1.17
N ALA A 46 -9.05 11.59 0.59
CA ALA A 46 -8.50 12.94 0.71
C ALA A 46 -8.33 13.40 2.17
N SER A 47 -9.12 12.86 3.10
CA SER A 47 -8.99 13.11 4.54
C SER A 47 -7.84 12.35 5.22
N GLY A 48 -7.05 11.56 4.48
CA GLY A 48 -6.02 10.67 5.01
C GLY A 48 -6.56 9.38 5.64
N ARG A 49 -7.86 9.09 5.57
CA ARG A 49 -8.44 7.85 6.13
C ARG A 49 -8.29 6.69 5.15
N LEU A 50 -7.97 5.50 5.66
CA LEU A 50 -7.87 4.29 4.85
C LEU A 50 -9.26 3.68 4.62
N LEU A 51 -9.54 3.35 3.36
CA LEU A 51 -10.77 2.71 2.90
C LEU A 51 -10.44 1.31 2.38
N SER A 52 -10.91 0.28 3.08
CA SER A 52 -10.78 -1.11 2.64
C SER A 52 -11.96 -1.48 1.77
N TRP A 53 -11.76 -1.73 0.48
CA TRP A 53 -12.85 -2.12 -0.44
C TRP A 53 -14.06 -1.15 -0.37
N SER A 54 -13.78 0.16 -0.26
CA SER A 54 -14.76 1.24 -0.06
C SER A 54 -15.42 1.31 1.33
N HIS A 55 -15.07 0.44 2.28
CA HIS A 55 -15.48 0.54 3.68
C HIS A 55 -14.49 1.40 4.48
N LYS A 56 -15.03 2.30 5.31
CA LYS A 56 -14.22 3.14 6.22
C LYS A 56 -13.58 2.27 7.29
N THR A 57 -12.26 2.41 7.45
CA THR A 57 -11.55 1.83 8.60
C THR A 57 -11.32 2.89 9.67
N SER A 58 -10.92 2.47 10.87
CA SER A 58 -10.43 3.36 11.92
C SER A 58 -9.04 3.91 11.62
N TRP A 59 -8.29 3.29 10.70
CA TRP A 59 -6.92 3.65 10.38
C TRP A 59 -6.84 4.84 9.43
N THR A 60 -5.75 5.57 9.61
CA THR A 60 -5.35 6.74 8.86
C THR A 60 -3.95 6.56 8.30
N GLN A 61 -3.56 7.41 7.37
CA GLN A 61 -2.23 7.41 6.79
C GLN A 61 -1.14 7.64 7.85
N GLU A 62 -1.46 8.25 8.98
CA GLU A 62 -0.52 8.48 10.08
C GLU A 62 -0.25 7.21 10.90
N ASP A 63 -1.16 6.24 10.85
CA ASP A 63 -1.01 4.94 11.51
C ASP A 63 -0.06 4.01 10.71
N LEU A 64 0.31 4.39 9.48
CA LEU A 64 1.23 3.63 8.65
C LEU A 64 2.68 3.84 9.09
N ARG A 65 3.35 2.74 9.41
CA ARG A 65 4.77 2.75 9.73
C ARG A 65 5.60 2.50 8.48
N ASP A 66 6.47 3.44 8.14
CA ASP A 66 7.49 3.27 7.08
C ASP A 66 8.49 2.19 7.53
N THR A 67 8.60 1.11 6.76
CA THR A 67 9.54 0.01 7.06
C THR A 67 10.95 0.27 6.51
N GLY A 68 11.13 1.30 5.69
CA GLY A 68 12.37 1.58 4.95
C GLY A 68 12.66 0.62 3.80
N ARG A 69 11.79 -0.36 3.54
CA ARG A 69 11.96 -1.35 2.46
C ARG A 69 11.20 -0.89 1.21
N LEU A 70 11.83 -1.08 0.06
CA LEU A 70 11.20 -0.91 -1.24
C LEU A 70 10.78 -2.27 -1.78
N LEU A 71 9.55 -2.36 -2.28
CA LEU A 71 9.14 -3.46 -3.13
C LEU A 71 9.45 -3.06 -4.57
N LEU A 72 10.66 -3.37 -5.03
CA LEU A 72 11.08 -3.12 -6.41
C LEU A 72 10.02 -3.72 -7.36
N PRO A 73 9.49 -2.95 -8.33
CA PRO A 73 8.71 -3.55 -9.39
C PRO A 73 9.63 -4.48 -10.21
N GLU A 74 9.39 -5.79 -10.09
CA GLU A 74 9.66 -6.90 -11.05
C GLU A 74 10.55 -8.12 -10.67
N ILE A 75 11.39 -8.19 -9.63
CA ILE A 75 12.46 -9.23 -9.60
C ILE A 75 12.61 -10.00 -8.28
N GLU A 76 11.75 -10.99 -8.01
CA GLU A 76 12.19 -12.21 -7.29
C GLU A 76 11.44 -13.50 -7.69
N ARG A 77 10.33 -13.44 -8.46
CA ARG A 77 9.64 -14.66 -8.95
C ARG A 77 9.86 -15.05 -10.41
N LEU A 78 10.56 -14.25 -11.21
CA LEU A 78 10.90 -14.60 -12.60
C LEU A 78 12.41 -14.82 -12.85
N VAL A 79 13.26 -14.78 -11.83
CA VAL A 79 14.73 -14.99 -11.97
C VAL A 79 15.22 -16.30 -11.32
N LEU A 80 14.32 -17.19 -10.87
CA LEU A 80 14.68 -18.53 -10.38
C LEU A 80 13.82 -19.69 -10.94
N LEU A 81 13.20 -19.54 -12.12
CA LEU A 81 12.63 -20.66 -12.87
C LEU A 81 13.03 -20.61 -14.35
#